data_AF-A0A8C9L9Q8-F1
#
_entry.id   AF-A0A8C9L9Q8-F1
#
_cell.length_a   1.000
_cell.length_b   1.000
_cell.length_c   1.000
_cell.angle_alpha   90.00
_cell.angle_beta   90.00
_cell.angle_gamma   90.00
#
_symmetry.space_group_name_H-M   'P 1'
#
loop_
_entity.id
_entity.type
_entity.pdbx_description
1 polymer ?
#
loop_
_entity_poly.entity_id
_entity_poly.type
_entity_poly.pdbx_seq_one_letter_code
_entity_poly.pdbx_strand_id
1 'polypeptide(L)'
;NAHTKNLWKPQIFPLWILACLPQPLNVSEHLLLCSSQYMVVFPAVIHHFQEEKLCIHLSSVTEPVHLAVNLEVETQNQTLVEKDVEKPGTFECLSFKVSSEEVAFLHVLIHSSDSVLFEGYKKVLVKPQKSIILIETDKAFYKPGETVRFRMVKLDDDLTVIKNEVSITLCVFRRRSLGMIHIERLMSETSPCKPVKS
;
A
#
# COMPACT_ATOMS: atom_id res chain seq x y z
N ASN A 1 -17.30 43.69 -3.26
CA ASN A 1 -17.55 42.24 -3.24
C ASN A 1 -16.79 41.61 -2.09
N ALA A 2 -17.53 40.87 -1.27
CA ALA A 2 -17.24 40.41 0.08
C ALA A 2 -15.83 39.82 0.29
N HIS A 3 -15.15 40.37 1.30
CA HIS A 3 -14.02 39.75 1.99
C HIS A 3 -14.43 39.70 3.47
N THR A 4 -15.15 38.67 3.91
CA THR A 4 -15.60 38.54 5.31
C THR A 4 -14.63 37.67 6.09
N LYS A 5 -13.70 38.34 6.79
CA LYS A 5 -13.08 37.83 8.02
C LYS A 5 -14.07 38.13 9.17
N ASN A 6 -14.63 37.10 9.78
CA ASN A 6 -15.35 37.20 11.06
C ASN A 6 -14.57 36.33 12.05
N LEU A 7 -13.63 36.90 12.81
CA LEU A 7 -13.84 37.60 14.08
C LEU A 7 -14.18 36.60 15.20
N TRP A 8 -13.12 36.02 15.76
CA TRP A 8 -13.13 35.32 17.03
C TRP A 8 -13.58 36.28 18.14
N LYS A 9 -14.70 35.98 18.79
CA LYS A 9 -15.05 36.52 20.11
C LYS A 9 -14.88 35.39 21.14
N PRO A 10 -14.04 35.54 22.18
CA PRO A 10 -14.06 34.66 23.33
C PRO A 10 -15.20 35.11 24.26
N GLN A 11 -16.13 34.22 24.56
CA GLN A 11 -17.04 34.38 25.69
C GLN A 11 -16.65 33.33 26.73
N ILE A 12 -15.97 33.81 27.77
CA ILE A 12 -15.69 33.10 29.01
C ILE A 12 -16.97 33.11 29.84
N PHE A 13 -17.55 31.96 30.17
CA PHE A 13 -18.51 31.74 31.27
C PHE A 13 -18.64 30.23 31.55
N PRO A 14 -18.99 29.82 32.78
CA PRO A 14 -18.08 29.51 33.87
C PRO A 14 -17.86 28.00 34.07
N LEU A 15 -16.78 27.69 34.80
CA LEU A 15 -16.48 26.40 35.40
C LEU A 15 -17.69 25.90 36.22
N TRP A 16 -18.47 24.97 35.68
CA TRP A 16 -19.27 24.04 36.47
C TRP A 16 -18.58 22.69 36.35
N ILE A 17 -17.61 22.47 37.24
CA ILE A 17 -17.16 21.11 37.55
C ILE A 17 -18.38 20.43 38.18
N LEU A 18 -19.09 19.62 37.39
CA LEU A 18 -20.05 18.67 37.94
C LEU A 18 -19.22 17.64 38.71
N ALA A 19 -19.09 17.86 40.01
CA ALA A 19 -18.61 16.87 40.93
C ALA A 19 -19.57 15.67 40.88
N CYS A 20 -19.07 14.51 40.45
CA CYS A 20 -19.69 13.22 40.70
C CYS A 20 -19.78 13.02 42.21
N LEU A 21 -20.87 13.46 42.83
CA LEU A 21 -21.25 12.96 44.15
C LEU A 21 -21.96 11.61 43.97
N PRO A 22 -21.49 10.54 44.63
CA PRO A 22 -22.15 9.25 44.57
C PRO A 22 -23.42 9.33 45.41
N GLN A 23 -24.57 9.43 44.74
CA GLN A 23 -25.85 9.09 45.35
C GLN A 23 -26.08 7.57 45.17
N PRO A 24 -26.45 6.83 46.22
CA PRO A 24 -26.79 5.43 46.07
C PRO A 24 -28.22 5.28 45.54
N LEU A 25 -28.47 4.13 44.88
CA LEU A 25 -29.75 3.57 44.42
C LEU A 25 -30.20 4.00 43.01
N ASN A 26 -29.85 3.23 41.98
CA ASN A 26 -30.58 2.01 41.57
C ASN A 26 -29.80 1.31 40.45
N VAL A 27 -29.44 0.05 40.65
CA VAL A 27 -28.61 -0.72 39.70
C VAL A 27 -29.51 -1.30 38.61
N SER A 28 -29.69 -0.58 37.51
CA SER A 28 -30.14 -1.13 36.24
C SER A 28 -29.77 -0.14 35.13
N GLU A 29 -29.02 -0.64 34.13
CA GLU A 29 -28.69 0.04 32.86
C GLU A 29 -27.58 1.11 32.91
N HIS A 30 -26.45 0.72 33.47
CA HIS A 30 -25.15 1.25 33.08
C HIS A 30 -24.74 0.65 31.72
N LEU A 31 -25.51 0.87 30.65
CA LEU A 31 -25.09 0.52 29.29
C LEU A 31 -24.62 1.80 28.60
N LEU A 32 -23.31 1.99 28.71
CA LEU A 32 -22.51 2.83 27.84
C LEU A 32 -22.95 2.60 26.39
N LEU A 33 -23.62 3.58 25.79
CA LEU A 33 -23.91 3.60 24.36
C LEU A 33 -22.61 3.88 23.61
N CYS A 34 -21.68 2.93 23.64
CA CYS A 34 -20.50 2.98 22.82
C CYS A 34 -20.97 2.73 21.39
N SER A 35 -21.11 3.79 20.60
CA SER A 35 -21.45 3.67 19.19
C SER A 35 -20.44 2.75 18.51
N SER A 36 -20.90 1.71 17.82
CA SER A 36 -20.05 0.79 17.08
C SER A 36 -19.14 1.55 16.12
N GLN A 37 -17.84 1.25 16.14
CA GLN A 37 -16.84 1.89 15.29
C GLN A 37 -16.19 0.85 14.39
N TYR A 38 -16.14 1.18 13.10
CA TYR A 38 -15.60 0.33 12.04
C TYR A 38 -14.49 1.11 11.34
N MET A 39 -13.31 0.52 11.22
CA MET A 39 -12.20 1.09 10.47
C MET A 39 -11.57 0.02 9.58
N VAL A 40 -11.35 0.36 8.32
CA VAL A 40 -10.70 -0.50 7.33
C VAL A 40 -9.59 0.30 6.67
N VAL A 41 -8.38 -0.25 6.67
CA VAL A 41 -7.16 0.38 6.16
C VAL A 41 -6.57 -0.52 5.09
N PHE A 42 -6.28 0.04 3.92
CA PHE A 42 -5.68 -0.65 2.79
C PHE A 42 -4.78 0.34 2.03
N PRO A 43 -3.80 -0.16 1.26
CA PRO A 43 -2.91 0.70 0.51
C PRO A 43 -3.66 1.41 -0.62
N ALA A 44 -3.30 2.67 -0.89
CA ALA A 44 -3.85 3.43 -2.02
C ALA A 44 -3.30 2.95 -3.38
N VAL A 45 -2.14 2.28 -3.35
CA VAL A 45 -1.45 1.71 -4.50
C VAL A 45 -1.20 0.23 -4.21
N ILE A 46 -1.70 -0.65 -5.06
CA ILE A 46 -1.66 -2.12 -4.91
C ILE A 46 -0.72 -2.67 -5.98
N HIS A 47 0.21 -3.53 -5.61
CA HIS A 47 1.09 -4.19 -6.58
C HIS A 47 0.47 -5.47 -7.12
N HIS A 48 0.28 -5.56 -8.44
CA HIS A 48 -0.31 -6.74 -9.05
C HIS A 48 0.59 -7.98 -8.86
N PHE A 49 -0.02 -9.15 -8.69
CA PHE A 49 0.60 -10.44 -8.34
C PHE A 49 1.43 -10.46 -7.04
N GLN A 50 1.42 -9.39 -6.25
CA GLN A 50 2.06 -9.35 -4.93
C GLN A 50 1.04 -9.54 -3.82
N GLU A 51 1.53 -10.03 -2.69
CA GLU A 51 0.72 -10.15 -1.48
C GLU A 51 0.64 -8.79 -0.78
N GLU A 52 -0.55 -8.22 -0.77
CA GLU A 52 -0.88 -6.96 -0.12
C GLU A 52 -1.74 -7.22 1.12
N LYS A 53 -1.80 -6.26 2.04
CA LYS A 53 -2.57 -6.41 3.29
C LYS A 53 -3.61 -5.32 3.46
N LEU A 54 -4.78 -5.71 3.92
CA LEU A 54 -5.78 -4.79 4.48
C LEU A 54 -5.96 -5.10 5.96
N CYS A 55 -6.09 -4.08 6.78
CA CYS A 55 -6.30 -4.23 8.21
C CYS A 55 -7.66 -3.68 8.60
N ILE A 56 -8.36 -4.42 9.45
CA ILE A 56 -9.66 -4.07 9.98
C ILE A 56 -9.56 -3.82 11.48
N HIS A 57 -10.35 -2.89 11.98
CA HIS A 57 -10.53 -2.65 13.39
C HIS A 57 -12.02 -2.49 13.69
N LEU A 58 -12.51 -3.37 14.58
CA LEU A 58 -13.90 -3.39 15.01
C LEU A 58 -13.95 -3.10 16.51
N SER A 59 -14.56 -1.99 16.90
CA SER A 59 -14.70 -1.59 18.30
C SER A 59 -16.18 -1.49 18.67
N SER A 60 -16.50 -1.96 19.88
CA SER A 60 -17.86 -1.93 20.44
C SER A 60 -18.92 -2.69 19.64
N VAL A 61 -18.51 -3.72 18.89
CA VAL A 61 -19.40 -4.61 18.14
C VAL A 61 -19.72 -5.85 18.99
N THR A 62 -20.99 -6.06 19.35
CA THR A 62 -21.39 -7.17 20.23
C THR A 62 -21.62 -8.48 19.50
N GLU A 63 -21.98 -8.41 18.22
CA GLU A 63 -22.29 -9.55 17.37
C GLU A 63 -21.17 -9.84 16.35
N PRO A 64 -20.99 -11.08 15.90
CA PRO A 64 -20.12 -11.38 14.76
C PRO A 64 -20.56 -10.61 13.52
N VAL A 65 -19.60 -10.14 12.72
CA VAL A 65 -19.89 -9.43 11.47
C VAL A 65 -19.27 -10.15 10.30
N HIS A 66 -19.96 -10.13 9.17
CA HIS A 66 -19.46 -10.64 7.91
C HIS A 66 -18.80 -9.50 7.13
N LEU A 67 -17.53 -9.66 6.81
CA LEU A 67 -16.73 -8.73 6.01
C LEU A 67 -16.60 -9.27 4.59
N ALA A 68 -16.99 -8.45 3.62
CA ALA A 68 -16.71 -8.66 2.22
C ALA A 68 -15.93 -7.46 1.65
N VAL A 69 -14.82 -7.74 0.97
CA VAL A 69 -14.02 -6.74 0.27
C VAL A 69 -13.86 -7.17 -1.17
N ASN A 70 -14.40 -6.36 -2.07
CA ASN A 70 -14.38 -6.60 -3.51
C ASN A 70 -13.55 -5.52 -4.21
N LEU A 71 -12.81 -5.93 -5.23
CA LEU A 71 -12.18 -5.06 -6.20
C LEU A 71 -13.09 -4.97 -7.42
N GLU A 72 -13.67 -3.80 -7.63
CA GLU A 72 -14.48 -3.46 -8.79
C GLU A 72 -13.57 -2.85 -9.86
N VAL A 73 -13.52 -3.52 -11.01
CA VAL A 73 -12.79 -3.09 -12.20
C VAL A 73 -13.73 -3.10 -13.40
N GLU A 74 -13.38 -2.41 -14.48
CA GLU A 74 -14.26 -2.29 -15.66
C GLU A 74 -14.54 -3.66 -16.32
N THR A 75 -13.60 -4.59 -16.19
CA THR A 75 -13.66 -5.90 -16.85
C THR A 75 -14.46 -6.93 -16.05
N GLN A 76 -14.03 -7.22 -14.82
CA GLN A 76 -14.65 -8.23 -13.96
C GLN A 76 -14.31 -8.00 -12.48
N ASN A 77 -15.34 -7.90 -11.64
CA ASN A 77 -15.15 -7.78 -10.20
C ASN A 77 -14.43 -9.01 -9.62
N GLN A 78 -13.50 -8.75 -8.71
CA GLN A 78 -12.72 -9.77 -8.00
C GLN A 78 -12.97 -9.66 -6.50
N THR A 79 -13.43 -10.72 -5.84
CA THR A 79 -13.49 -10.78 -4.38
C THR A 79 -12.09 -10.97 -3.82
N LEU A 80 -11.66 -10.04 -2.96
CA LEU A 80 -10.33 -10.05 -2.34
C LEU A 80 -10.34 -10.77 -1.00
N VAL A 81 -11.37 -10.51 -0.20
CA VAL A 81 -11.54 -11.05 1.15
C VAL A 81 -13.03 -11.26 1.40
N GLU A 82 -13.39 -12.41 1.95
CA GLU A 82 -14.72 -12.72 2.46
C GLU A 82 -14.56 -13.56 3.71
N LYS A 83 -15.00 -13.05 4.87
CA LYS A 83 -14.74 -13.69 6.17
C LYS A 83 -15.68 -13.19 7.26
N ASP A 84 -16.07 -14.09 8.15
CA ASP A 84 -16.68 -13.75 9.44
C ASP A 84 -15.62 -13.30 10.46
N VAL A 85 -15.86 -12.15 11.08
CA VAL A 85 -14.99 -11.55 12.09
C VAL A 85 -15.69 -11.59 13.44
N GLU A 86 -15.08 -12.30 14.40
CA GLU A 86 -15.62 -12.46 15.74
C GLU A 86 -15.34 -11.25 16.65
N LYS A 87 -16.32 -10.92 17.52
CA LYS A 87 -16.23 -10.16 18.78
C LYS A 87 -15.64 -8.72 18.76
N PRO A 88 -15.94 -7.91 19.79
CA PRO A 88 -15.42 -6.55 19.89
C PRO A 88 -13.93 -6.51 20.25
N GLY A 89 -13.20 -5.53 19.71
CA GLY A 89 -11.78 -5.31 19.99
C GLY A 89 -10.84 -6.00 19.01
N THR A 90 -11.37 -6.56 17.92
CA THR A 90 -10.59 -7.29 16.91
C THR A 90 -9.84 -6.31 16.00
N PHE A 91 -8.52 -6.45 15.98
CA PHE A 91 -7.65 -5.89 14.96
C PHE A 91 -7.00 -7.04 14.20
N GLU A 92 -7.30 -7.16 12.92
CA GLU A 92 -6.79 -8.23 12.07
C GLU A 92 -6.31 -7.66 10.74
N CYS A 93 -5.21 -8.19 10.20
CA CYS A 93 -4.75 -7.87 8.86
C CYS A 93 -4.87 -9.11 7.97
N LEU A 94 -5.54 -8.95 6.84
CA LEU A 94 -5.87 -9.99 5.88
C LEU A 94 -5.05 -9.76 4.62
N SER A 95 -4.38 -10.82 4.16
CA SER A 95 -3.58 -10.81 2.93
C SER A 95 -4.47 -11.06 1.72
N PHE A 96 -4.21 -10.36 0.61
CA PHE A 96 -4.88 -10.57 -0.67
C PHE A 96 -3.91 -10.36 -1.84
N LYS A 97 -4.34 -10.78 -3.05
CA LYS A 97 -3.60 -10.57 -4.31
C LYS A 97 -4.53 -10.10 -5.40
N VAL A 98 -4.03 -9.23 -6.26
CA VAL A 98 -4.78 -8.69 -7.41
C VAL A 98 -4.03 -9.03 -8.70
N SER A 99 -4.76 -9.42 -9.75
CA SER A 99 -4.19 -9.77 -11.06
C SER A 99 -4.36 -8.70 -12.13
N SER A 100 -5.24 -7.72 -11.93
CA SER A 100 -5.47 -6.63 -12.87
C SER A 100 -4.38 -5.55 -12.78
N GLU A 101 -4.17 -4.82 -13.87
CA GLU A 101 -3.27 -3.65 -13.94
C GLU A 101 -4.08 -2.44 -14.40
N GLU A 102 -4.92 -1.93 -13.51
CA GLU A 102 -5.81 -0.82 -13.83
C GLU A 102 -6.18 0.01 -12.59
N VAL A 103 -6.90 1.09 -12.83
CA VAL A 103 -7.51 1.89 -11.76
C VAL A 103 -8.83 1.23 -11.36
N ALA A 104 -8.99 0.95 -10.08
CA ALA A 104 -10.10 0.16 -9.56
C ALA A 104 -10.81 0.87 -8.40
N PHE A 105 -11.99 0.38 -8.04
CA PHE A 105 -12.68 0.75 -6.80
C PHE A 105 -12.68 -0.43 -5.84
N LEU A 106 -12.25 -0.19 -4.61
CA LEU A 106 -12.32 -1.15 -3.53
C LEU A 106 -13.63 -0.91 -2.79
N HIS A 107 -14.53 -1.89 -2.87
CA HIS A 107 -15.84 -1.92 -2.21
C HIS A 107 -15.74 -2.75 -0.94
N VAL A 108 -16.00 -2.10 0.19
CA VAL A 108 -15.99 -2.72 1.52
C VAL A 108 -17.41 -2.78 2.03
N LEU A 109 -17.86 -3.97 2.37
CA LEU A 109 -19.17 -4.22 2.96
C LEU A 109 -19.01 -4.97 4.28
N ILE A 110 -19.61 -4.42 5.33
CA ILE A 110 -19.72 -5.07 6.65
C ILE A 110 -21.20 -5.20 6.95
N HIS A 111 -21.66 -6.43 7.13
CA HIS A 111 -23.04 -6.71 7.50
C HIS A 111 -23.12 -7.66 8.68
N SER A 112 -24.22 -7.59 9.42
CA SER A 112 -24.57 -8.50 10.51
C SER A 112 -25.92 -9.10 10.19
N SER A 113 -25.94 -10.42 9.97
CA SER A 113 -27.13 -11.14 9.47
C SER A 113 -27.70 -10.43 8.23
N ASP A 114 -28.92 -9.91 8.28
CA ASP A 114 -29.58 -9.25 7.14
C ASP A 114 -29.38 -7.72 7.13
N SER A 115 -28.56 -7.16 8.02
CA SER A 115 -28.39 -5.71 8.18
C SER A 115 -27.00 -5.24 7.74
N VAL A 116 -26.96 -4.24 6.84
CA VAL A 116 -25.71 -3.58 6.44
C VAL A 116 -25.31 -2.58 7.52
N LEU A 117 -24.13 -2.77 8.11
CA LEU A 117 -23.58 -1.92 9.17
C LEU A 117 -22.67 -0.82 8.60
N PHE A 118 -21.89 -1.16 7.57
CA PHE A 118 -20.99 -0.24 6.90
C PHE A 118 -20.84 -0.62 5.44
N GLU A 119 -20.82 0.39 4.58
CA GLU A 119 -20.52 0.26 3.16
C GLU A 119 -19.62 1.43 2.75
N GLY A 120 -18.54 1.13 2.04
CA GLY A 120 -17.57 2.12 1.62
C GLY A 120 -16.94 1.79 0.28
N TYR A 121 -16.70 2.82 -0.53
CA TYR A 121 -16.04 2.71 -1.82
C TYR A 121 -14.81 3.61 -1.85
N LYS A 122 -13.68 3.08 -2.31
CA LYS A 122 -12.46 3.87 -2.46
C LYS A 122 -11.70 3.53 -3.74
N LYS A 123 -11.33 4.58 -4.47
CA LYS A 123 -10.48 4.46 -5.65
C LYS A 123 -9.05 4.06 -5.26
N VAL A 124 -8.50 3.06 -5.93
CA VAL A 124 -7.14 2.55 -5.76
C VAL A 124 -6.44 2.43 -7.11
N LEU A 125 -5.11 2.47 -7.11
CA LEU A 125 -4.29 2.24 -8.30
C LEU A 125 -3.64 0.87 -8.21
N VAL A 126 -3.91 -0.02 -9.17
CA VAL A 126 -3.21 -1.30 -9.29
C VAL A 126 -2.14 -1.19 -10.37
N LYS A 127 -0.88 -1.50 -10.03
CA LYS A 127 0.27 -1.34 -10.94
C LYS A 127 1.33 -2.43 -10.71
N PRO A 128 2.25 -2.67 -11.65
CA PRO A 128 3.41 -3.52 -11.42
C PRO A 128 4.30 -2.92 -10.35
N GLN A 129 4.92 -3.77 -9.52
CA GLN A 129 6.05 -3.35 -8.72
C GLN A 129 7.20 -3.03 -9.67
N LYS A 130 7.61 -1.75 -9.70
CA LYS A 130 8.82 -1.37 -10.42
C LYS A 130 10.01 -1.60 -9.50
N SER A 131 11.16 -1.85 -10.14
CA SER A 131 12.42 -1.94 -9.44
C SER A 131 13.50 -1.23 -10.23
N ILE A 132 14.43 -0.63 -9.50
CA ILE A 132 15.58 0.07 -10.06
C ILE A 132 16.82 -0.74 -9.72
N ILE A 133 17.70 -0.93 -10.70
CA ILE A 133 19.00 -1.55 -10.49
C ILE A 133 20.05 -0.46 -10.57
N LEU A 134 20.80 -0.27 -9.48
CA LEU A 134 21.93 0.64 -9.44
C LEU A 134 23.22 -0.18 -9.52
N ILE A 135 24.09 0.21 -10.46
CA ILE A 135 25.40 -0.41 -10.65
C ILE A 135 26.45 0.65 -10.39
N GLU A 136 27.33 0.38 -9.44
CA GLU A 136 28.45 1.24 -9.09
C GLU A 136 29.75 0.47 -9.31
N THR A 137 30.63 1.02 -10.13
CA THR A 137 31.98 0.47 -10.36
C THR A 137 32.98 1.07 -9.38
N ASP A 138 34.05 0.35 -9.06
CA ASP A 138 35.10 0.86 -8.17
C ASP A 138 35.91 2.01 -8.78
N LYS A 139 35.85 2.18 -10.11
CA LYS A 139 36.51 3.26 -10.86
C LYS A 139 35.69 3.68 -12.07
N ALA A 140 35.88 4.91 -12.52
CA ALA A 140 35.25 5.43 -13.75
C ALA A 140 35.95 4.95 -15.05
N PHE A 141 37.25 4.65 -14.98
CA PHE A 141 38.07 4.24 -16.14
C PHE A 141 38.99 3.08 -15.78
N TYR A 142 39.15 2.13 -16.71
CA TYR A 142 40.01 0.94 -16.56
C TYR A 142 41.02 0.86 -17.69
N LYS A 143 42.23 0.41 -17.37
CA LYS A 143 43.25 0.05 -18.37
C LYS A 143 43.02 -1.38 -18.87
N PRO A 144 43.50 -1.72 -20.08
CA PRO A 144 43.47 -3.10 -20.56
C PRO A 144 44.13 -4.07 -19.56
N GLY A 145 43.46 -5.18 -19.26
CA GLY A 145 43.93 -6.19 -18.30
C GLY A 145 43.56 -5.91 -16.85
N GLU A 146 43.01 -4.74 -16.51
CA GLU A 146 42.48 -4.49 -15.16
C GLU A 146 41.18 -5.24 -14.92
N THR A 147 41.00 -5.72 -13.68
CA THR A 147 39.75 -6.31 -13.23
C THR A 147 38.76 -5.23 -12.81
N VAL A 148 37.57 -5.26 -13.38
CA VAL A 148 36.44 -4.39 -12.99
C VAL A 148 35.79 -4.97 -11.75
N ARG A 149 35.72 -4.18 -10.68
CA ARG A 149 34.92 -4.51 -9.49
C ARG A 149 33.70 -3.61 -9.47
N PHE A 150 32.54 -4.18 -9.19
CA PHE A 150 31.31 -3.42 -9.13
C PHE A 150 30.44 -3.94 -7.99
N ARG A 151 29.51 -3.09 -7.57
CA ARG A 151 28.44 -3.41 -6.63
C ARG A 151 27.12 -3.18 -7.35
N MET A 152 26.16 -4.02 -7.02
CA MET A 152 24.80 -3.88 -7.49
C MET A 152 23.86 -3.87 -6.32
N VAL A 153 22.83 -3.06 -6.44
CA VAL A 153 21.66 -3.11 -5.57
C VAL A 153 20.41 -3.00 -6.41
N LYS A 154 19.46 -3.89 -6.12
CA LYS A 154 18.11 -3.84 -6.67
C LYS A 154 17.20 -3.22 -5.60
N LEU A 155 16.54 -2.13 -5.96
CA LEU A 155 15.66 -1.36 -5.09
C LEU A 155 14.23 -1.43 -5.61
N ASP A 156 13.24 -1.43 -4.72
CA ASP A 156 11.83 -1.21 -5.07
C ASP A 156 11.48 0.29 -5.14
N ASP A 157 10.20 0.58 -5.36
CA ASP A 157 9.63 1.93 -5.39
C ASP A 157 9.85 2.72 -4.09
N ASP A 158 9.96 2.02 -2.94
CA ASP A 158 10.18 2.60 -1.61
C ASP A 158 11.68 2.66 -1.25
N LEU A 159 12.57 2.41 -2.23
CA LEU A 159 14.02 2.37 -2.07
C LEU A 159 14.50 1.30 -1.07
N THR A 160 13.71 0.25 -0.86
CA THR A 160 14.07 -0.90 -0.04
C THR A 160 14.80 -1.96 -0.88
N VAL A 161 15.73 -2.68 -0.25
CA VAL A 161 16.59 -3.65 -0.96
C VAL A 161 15.81 -4.95 -1.24
N ILE A 162 15.66 -5.29 -2.51
CA ILE A 162 15.08 -6.56 -2.96
C ILE A 162 16.19 -7.63 -3.03
N LYS A 163 16.06 -8.69 -2.23
CA LYS A 163 17.03 -9.81 -2.16
C LYS A 163 16.72 -10.90 -3.19
N ASN A 164 16.78 -10.59 -4.47
CA ASN A 164 16.60 -11.57 -5.55
C ASN A 164 17.84 -11.59 -6.47
N GLU A 165 18.06 -12.70 -7.17
CA GLU A 165 19.17 -12.82 -8.13
C GLU A 165 19.00 -11.80 -9.28
N VAL A 166 20.10 -11.12 -9.63
CA VAL A 166 20.18 -10.21 -10.78
C VAL A 166 21.15 -10.82 -11.80
N SER A 167 20.69 -10.98 -13.05
CA SER A 167 21.54 -11.39 -14.16
C SER A 167 22.10 -10.16 -14.87
N ILE A 168 23.42 -10.09 -15.02
CA ILE A 168 24.07 -9.08 -15.85
C ILE A 168 24.68 -9.76 -17.06
N THR A 169 24.58 -9.07 -18.17
CA THR A 169 25.22 -9.44 -19.42
C THR A 169 26.20 -8.34 -19.80
N LEU A 170 27.50 -8.61 -19.67
CA LEU A 170 28.55 -7.66 -20.06
C LEU A 170 28.79 -7.77 -21.57
N CYS A 171 28.49 -6.70 -22.30
CA CYS A 171 28.72 -6.60 -23.73
C CYS A 171 29.89 -5.65 -24.01
N VAL A 172 30.93 -6.16 -24.69
CA VAL A 172 32.10 -5.37 -25.09
C VAL A 172 31.93 -4.94 -26.54
N PHE A 173 31.59 -3.67 -26.75
CA PHE A 173 31.43 -3.12 -28.09
C PHE A 173 32.78 -2.65 -28.65
N ARG A 174 33.25 -3.31 -29.71
CA ARG A 174 34.41 -2.84 -30.46
C ARG A 174 33.94 -1.83 -31.50
N ARG A 175 34.08 -0.54 -31.19
CA ARG A 175 33.73 0.55 -32.10
C ARG A 175 34.57 0.45 -33.39
N ARG A 176 33.94 0.15 -34.54
CA ARG A 176 34.61 0.04 -35.85
C ARG A 176 34.65 1.36 -36.65
N SER A 177 33.85 2.37 -36.30
CA SER A 177 33.90 3.70 -36.94
C SER A 177 33.69 4.85 -35.94
N LEU A 178 34.23 6.03 -36.27
CA LEU A 178 34.19 7.26 -35.47
C LEU A 178 32.85 8.01 -35.52
N GLY A 179 31.78 7.44 -36.09
CA GLY A 179 30.45 8.07 -36.09
C GLY A 179 29.79 8.09 -34.71
N MET A 180 28.89 9.07 -34.47
CA MET A 180 27.99 9.03 -33.31
C MET A 180 27.08 7.80 -33.43
N ILE A 181 27.16 6.90 -32.45
CA ILE A 181 26.30 5.73 -32.37
C ILE A 181 25.12 6.09 -31.47
N HIS A 182 23.91 5.91 -31.97
CA HIS A 182 22.68 6.07 -31.20
C HIS A 182 22.58 4.96 -30.14
N ILE A 183 22.24 5.29 -28.89
CA ILE A 183 22.28 4.36 -27.74
C ILE A 183 21.41 3.10 -27.98
N GLU A 184 20.27 3.23 -28.65
CA GLU A 184 19.41 2.07 -29.00
C GLU A 184 20.11 1.05 -29.91
N ARG A 185 21.08 1.49 -30.73
CA ARG A 185 21.80 0.62 -31.67
C ARG A 185 22.82 -0.30 -30.96
N LEU A 186 23.32 0.10 -29.79
CA LEU A 186 24.21 -0.74 -28.98
C LEU A 186 23.45 -1.94 -28.39
N MET A 187 22.18 -1.78 -28.03
CA MET A 187 21.37 -2.89 -27.51
C MET A 187 20.92 -3.89 -28.59
N SER A 188 21.15 -3.58 -29.89
CA SER A 188 20.82 -4.44 -31.03
C SER A 188 22.01 -5.27 -31.55
N GLU A 189 23.25 -4.94 -31.21
CA GLU A 189 24.42 -5.66 -31.72
C GLU A 189 24.76 -6.85 -30.83
N THR A 190 24.57 -8.06 -31.37
CA THR A 190 24.93 -9.35 -30.77
C THR A 190 26.45 -9.54 -30.73
N SER A 191 27.12 -8.77 -29.88
CA SER A 191 28.45 -9.14 -29.40
C SER A 191 28.36 -10.39 -28.51
N PRO A 192 29.40 -11.22 -28.39
CA PRO A 192 29.39 -12.38 -27.50
C PRO A 192 29.40 -11.89 -26.05
N CYS A 193 28.22 -11.61 -25.52
CA CYS A 193 28.08 -11.17 -24.15
C CYS A 193 28.17 -12.39 -23.22
N LYS A 194 28.96 -12.28 -22.14
CA LYS A 194 29.08 -13.35 -21.15
C LYS A 194 28.10 -13.08 -20.00
N PRO A 195 27.29 -14.08 -19.59
CA PRO A 195 26.47 -13.96 -18.40
C PRO A 195 27.38 -13.94 -17.17
N VAL A 196 27.11 -13.00 -16.26
CA VAL A 196 27.73 -12.94 -14.94
C VAL A 196 26.60 -13.01 -13.91
N LYS A 197 26.69 -13.99 -13.00
CA LYS A 197 25.80 -14.10 -11.85
C LYS A 197 26.47 -13.42 -10.66
N SER A 198 25.70 -12.62 -9.91
CA SER A 198 26.12 -12.05 -8.62
C SER A 198 25.77 -12.97 -7.47
#